data_AF-A0A0L0P5W5-F1
#
_entry.id   AF-A0A0L0P5W5-F1
#
_cell.length_a   1.000
_cell.length_b   1.000
_cell.length_c   1.000
_cell.angle_alpha   90.00
_cell.angle_beta   90.00
_cell.angle_gamma   90.00
#
_symmetry.space_group_name_H-M   'P 1'
#
loop_
_entity.id
_entity.type
_entity.pdbx_description
1 polymer ?
#
loop_
_entity_poly.entity_id
_entity_poly.type
_entity_poly.pdbx_seq_one_letter_code
_entity_poly.pdbx_strand_id
1 'polypeptide(L)'
;MSAKVSKAHQTSLFMSQVEVNKEDQGVMNLGKHCYKCNQLDFLPFHCEFCNHVYCSNHRSLDLHGCVGRPESPSNGSRIYNGPTAASLFPDREKHLKMLDKQLELAKVPVTTLKEQSVGKALAMTKLTKFLHLQKLSRKKKVSLLFGKPKPVNKVVETSSIKKVAKGAASVPQTDRVYLWVLYVNRNEEDLDKINIDKERKGVWVSKNWTVGRALDSVADAVGIMNHNNTKLDTSERLNLFKAEQETPVTLPFSKKVGATVANGDTVYLVKGEL
;
A
#
# COMPACT_ATOMS: atom_id res chain seq x y z
N MET A 1 -22.56 19.75 49.61
CA MET A 1 -23.08 18.96 48.48
C MET A 1 -23.07 19.84 47.24
N SER A 2 -22.42 19.35 46.18
CA SER A 2 -22.53 19.74 44.76
C SER A 2 -22.10 21.15 44.35
N ALA A 3 -21.50 21.41 43.19
CA ALA A 3 -20.48 20.78 42.35
C ALA A 3 -20.15 21.86 41.30
N LYS A 4 -18.86 22.16 41.08
CA LYS A 4 -18.40 23.07 40.02
C LYS A 4 -18.51 22.37 38.66
N VAL A 5 -18.99 23.08 37.63
CA VAL A 5 -18.69 22.75 36.22
C VAL A 5 -18.39 24.04 35.45
N SER A 6 -17.15 24.12 34.97
CA SER A 6 -16.60 25.17 34.13
C SER A 6 -17.14 25.08 32.69
N LYS A 7 -17.55 26.20 32.09
CA LYS A 7 -17.84 26.28 30.64
C LYS A 7 -16.55 26.57 29.88
N ALA A 8 -16.25 25.70 28.92
CA ALA A 8 -15.09 25.75 28.06
C ALA A 8 -15.15 26.91 27.05
N HIS A 9 -13.99 27.51 26.81
CA HIS A 9 -13.71 28.37 25.66
C HIS A 9 -13.90 27.57 24.36
N GLN A 10 -14.79 28.04 23.48
CA GLN A 10 -14.76 27.70 22.07
C GLN A 10 -14.28 28.91 21.27
N THR A 11 -13.11 28.73 20.67
CA THR A 11 -12.49 29.56 19.65
C THR A 11 -13.38 29.60 18.41
N SER A 12 -14.13 30.68 18.20
CA SER A 12 -14.76 30.92 16.91
C SER A 12 -13.74 31.55 15.96
N LEU A 13 -13.12 30.71 15.14
CA LEU A 13 -12.53 31.11 13.87
C LEU A 13 -13.62 31.84 13.07
N PHE A 14 -13.49 33.16 12.98
CA PHE A 14 -14.29 34.01 12.10
C PHE A 14 -13.93 33.70 10.65
N MET A 15 -14.47 32.61 10.10
CA MET A 15 -14.78 32.56 8.67
C MET A 15 -16.06 33.36 8.51
N SER A 16 -15.93 34.61 8.06
CA SER A 16 -17.07 35.42 7.63
C SER A 16 -17.90 34.59 6.65
N GLN A 17 -19.17 34.39 6.99
CA GLN A 17 -20.15 33.76 6.11
C GLN A 17 -20.16 34.55 4.80
N VAL A 18 -19.71 33.91 3.72
CA VAL A 18 -19.89 34.43 2.37
C VAL A 18 -21.38 34.35 2.07
N GLU A 19 -22.05 35.50 2.07
CA GLU A 19 -23.46 35.60 1.66
C GLU A 19 -23.55 35.24 0.17
N VAL A 20 -23.94 34.00 -0.11
CA VAL A 20 -24.18 33.54 -1.49
C VAL A 20 -25.53 34.11 -1.92
N ASN A 21 -25.51 35.01 -2.91
CA ASN A 21 -26.70 35.63 -3.48
C ASN A 21 -27.64 34.54 -4.05
N LYS A 22 -28.94 34.60 -3.70
CA LYS A 22 -29.97 33.58 -4.02
C LYS A 22 -30.25 33.38 -5.53
N GLU A 23 -29.67 34.19 -6.39
CA GLU A 23 -29.90 34.22 -7.84
C GLU A 23 -29.06 33.16 -8.60
N ASP A 24 -28.04 32.60 -7.94
CA ASP A 24 -27.12 31.60 -8.53
C ASP A 24 -27.65 30.15 -8.41
N GLN A 25 -28.93 29.94 -8.03
CA GLN A 25 -29.53 28.61 -7.81
C GLN A 25 -30.11 27.94 -9.08
N GLY A 26 -29.41 28.03 -10.21
CA GLY A 26 -29.84 27.39 -11.47
C GLY A 26 -28.68 26.82 -12.26
N VAL A 27 -28.86 25.60 -12.80
CA VAL A 27 -27.90 24.88 -13.68
C VAL A 27 -27.54 25.68 -14.96
N MET A 28 -28.26 26.75 -15.27
CA MET A 28 -28.08 27.59 -16.46
C MET A 28 -27.38 28.94 -16.21
N ASN A 29 -26.97 29.27 -14.97
CA ASN A 29 -26.33 30.56 -14.64
C ASN A 29 -24.85 30.37 -14.24
N LEU A 30 -24.06 29.72 -15.11
CA LEU A 30 -22.65 29.47 -14.86
C LEU A 30 -21.81 30.72 -15.15
N GLY A 31 -21.58 31.56 -14.14
CA GLY A 31 -20.63 32.68 -14.19
C GLY A 31 -21.26 34.07 -14.40
N LYS A 32 -20.45 35.12 -14.18
CA LYS A 32 -20.87 36.53 -14.36
C LYS A 32 -19.95 37.25 -15.35
N HIS A 33 -20.51 38.22 -16.06
CA HIS A 33 -19.77 39.02 -17.03
C HIS A 33 -18.99 40.14 -16.34
N CYS A 34 -17.76 40.36 -16.79
CA CYS A 34 -16.94 41.48 -16.33
C CYS A 34 -17.52 42.82 -16.81
N TYR A 35 -17.68 43.80 -15.92
CA TYR A 35 -18.21 45.13 -16.26
C TYR A 35 -17.38 45.89 -17.32
N LYS A 36 -16.07 45.61 -17.41
CA LYS A 36 -15.17 46.31 -18.34
C LYS A 36 -15.04 45.64 -19.72
N CYS A 37 -14.95 44.31 -19.78
CA CYS A 37 -14.72 43.59 -21.04
C CYS A 37 -15.87 42.68 -21.46
N ASN A 38 -16.95 42.60 -20.67
CA ASN A 38 -18.10 41.72 -20.85
C ASN A 38 -17.73 40.24 -21.06
N GLN A 39 -16.53 39.82 -20.69
CA GLN A 39 -16.13 38.42 -20.73
C GLN A 39 -16.82 37.68 -19.57
N LEU A 40 -17.45 36.55 -19.87
CA LEU A 40 -18.02 35.65 -18.87
C LEU A 40 -16.89 34.96 -18.12
N ASP A 41 -16.85 35.15 -16.80
CA ASP A 41 -15.90 34.49 -15.89
C ASP A 41 -16.68 33.64 -14.89
N PHE A 42 -16.21 32.42 -14.68
CA PHE A 42 -16.80 31.47 -13.73
C PHE A 42 -16.33 31.75 -12.30
N LEU A 43 -15.33 32.62 -12.11
CA LEU A 43 -14.86 33.13 -10.83
C LEU A 43 -15.05 34.67 -10.76
N PRO A 44 -16.27 35.15 -10.44
CA PRO A 44 -16.52 36.58 -10.36
C PRO A 44 -15.81 37.24 -9.18
N PHE A 45 -15.05 38.30 -9.45
CA PHE A 45 -14.45 39.15 -8.41
C PHE A 45 -15.31 40.40 -8.18
N HIS A 46 -15.78 40.60 -6.96
CA HIS A 46 -16.52 41.80 -6.57
C HIS A 46 -15.55 42.85 -6.03
N CYS A 47 -15.59 44.07 -6.58
CA CYS A 47 -14.81 45.18 -6.04
C CYS A 47 -15.55 45.83 -4.87
N GLU A 48 -14.91 45.91 -3.70
CA GLU A 48 -15.49 46.51 -2.48
C GLU A 48 -15.73 48.03 -2.59
N PHE A 49 -15.07 48.71 -3.54
CA PHE A 49 -15.13 50.16 -3.68
C PHE A 49 -16.16 50.64 -4.71
N CYS A 50 -16.38 49.87 -5.77
CA CYS A 50 -17.33 50.22 -6.84
C CYS A 50 -18.47 49.20 -7.04
N ASN A 51 -18.49 48.12 -6.25
CA ASN A 51 -19.51 47.07 -6.24
C ASN A 51 -19.80 46.37 -7.58
N HIS A 52 -18.92 46.54 -8.57
CA HIS A 52 -19.01 45.85 -9.86
C HIS A 52 -18.23 44.53 -9.88
N VAL A 53 -18.63 43.65 -10.81
CA VAL A 53 -18.01 42.33 -11.03
C VAL A 53 -16.97 42.41 -12.15
N TYR A 54 -15.81 41.83 -11.91
CA TYR A 54 -14.70 41.79 -12.87
C TYR A 54 -14.15 40.38 -13.04
N CYS A 55 -13.56 40.13 -14.21
CA CYS A 55 -12.81 38.89 -14.48
C CYS A 55 -11.40 38.97 -13.88
N SER A 56 -10.66 37.85 -13.88
CA SER A 56 -9.28 37.78 -13.36
C SER A 56 -8.35 38.87 -13.91
N ASN A 57 -8.49 39.21 -15.19
CA ASN A 57 -7.69 40.25 -15.86
C ASN A 57 -8.05 41.68 -15.44
N HIS A 58 -9.24 41.90 -14.87
CA HIS A 58 -9.73 43.22 -14.48
C HIS A 58 -9.96 43.35 -12.97
N ARG A 59 -9.50 42.39 -12.16
CA ARG A 59 -9.72 42.37 -10.70
C ARG A 59 -9.04 43.52 -9.95
N SER A 60 -7.93 44.05 -10.46
CA SER A 60 -7.17 45.10 -9.77
C SER A 60 -7.76 46.49 -10.02
N LEU A 61 -7.66 47.36 -9.01
CA LEU A 61 -8.21 48.71 -9.03
C LEU A 61 -7.68 49.58 -10.18
N ASP A 62 -6.43 49.34 -10.62
CA ASP A 62 -5.81 50.04 -11.76
C ASP A 62 -6.42 49.59 -13.07
N LEU A 63 -6.63 48.28 -13.22
CA LEU A 63 -7.03 47.69 -14.49
C LEU A 63 -8.49 47.96 -14.80
N HIS A 64 -9.39 48.10 -13.82
CA HIS A 64 -10.77 48.50 -14.08
C HIS A 64 -11.07 49.99 -13.87
N GLY A 65 -10.08 50.81 -13.50
CA GLY A 65 -10.26 52.25 -13.31
C GLY A 65 -11.28 52.56 -12.21
N CYS A 66 -11.05 52.04 -11.00
CA CYS A 66 -12.01 52.12 -9.91
C CYS A 66 -12.32 53.57 -9.49
N VAL A 67 -13.60 53.94 -9.50
CA VAL A 67 -14.08 55.28 -9.11
C VAL A 67 -13.94 55.52 -7.60
N GLY A 68 -14.04 54.47 -6.78
CA GLY A 68 -13.90 54.55 -5.32
C GLY A 68 -12.48 54.35 -4.80
N ARG A 69 -11.46 54.47 -5.66
CA ARG A 69 -10.05 54.28 -5.29
C ARG A 69 -9.66 55.31 -4.21
N PRO A 70 -9.23 54.89 -3.01
CA PRO A 70 -8.55 55.80 -2.10
C PRO A 70 -7.22 56.21 -2.74
N GLU A 71 -6.96 57.51 -2.79
CA GLU A 71 -5.66 58.03 -3.24
C GLU A 71 -4.58 57.44 -2.35
N SER A 72 -3.73 56.56 -2.91
CA SER A 72 -2.60 56.04 -2.16
C SER A 72 -1.71 57.23 -1.81
N PRO A 73 -1.37 57.47 -0.53
CA PRO A 73 -0.37 58.46 -0.22
C PRO A 73 0.90 58.08 -0.97
N SER A 74 1.33 58.98 -1.86
CA SER A 74 2.53 58.85 -2.68
C SER A 74 3.71 58.50 -1.78
N ASN A 75 4.34 57.35 -2.03
CA ASN A 75 5.69 56.92 -1.62
C ASN A 75 6.43 57.88 -0.67
N GLY A 76 5.97 57.99 0.57
CA GLY A 76 6.85 58.32 1.68
C GLY A 76 7.48 57.02 2.10
N SER A 77 8.77 56.84 1.85
CA SER A 77 9.54 55.71 2.37
C SER A 77 9.44 55.69 3.90
N ARG A 78 8.41 55.05 4.44
CA ARG A 78 8.35 54.72 5.86
C ARG A 78 9.46 53.72 6.11
N ILE A 79 10.56 54.23 6.66
CA ILE A 79 11.67 53.40 7.13
C ILE A 79 11.11 52.51 8.24
N TYR A 80 10.77 51.28 7.87
CA TYR A 80 10.33 50.28 8.82
C TYR A 80 11.57 49.69 9.49
N ASN A 81 11.78 50.06 10.75
CA ASN A 81 12.89 49.56 11.58
C ASN A 81 12.60 48.19 12.23
N GLY A 82 11.60 47.46 11.73
CA GLY A 82 11.23 46.16 12.27
C GLY A 82 11.88 44.98 11.52
N PRO A 83 11.80 43.77 12.09
CA PRO A 83 12.27 42.55 11.44
C PRO A 83 11.55 42.34 10.10
N THR A 84 12.32 41.99 9.06
CA THR A 84 11.77 41.68 7.73
C THR A 84 10.85 40.46 7.82
N ALA A 85 9.80 40.40 6.99
CA ALA A 85 8.87 39.26 6.98
C ALA A 85 9.59 37.91 6.85
N ALA A 86 10.70 37.85 6.10
CA ALA A 86 11.57 36.68 5.98
C ALA A 86 12.10 36.15 7.32
N SER A 87 12.34 37.02 8.30
CA SER A 87 12.82 36.64 9.64
C SER A 87 11.72 36.11 10.58
N LEU A 88 10.45 36.25 10.20
CA LEU A 88 9.31 35.71 10.96
C LEU A 88 8.93 34.29 10.51
N PHE A 89 9.42 33.85 9.35
CA PHE A 89 9.17 32.50 8.86
C PHE A 89 10.27 31.55 9.35
N PRO A 90 9.90 30.36 9.87
CA PRO A 90 10.86 29.33 10.23
C PRO A 90 11.79 29.00 9.05
N ASP A 91 13.09 29.01 9.30
CA ASP A 91 14.11 28.73 8.30
C ASP A 91 14.01 27.27 7.83
N ARG A 92 13.41 27.09 6.65
CA ARG A 92 13.14 25.78 6.04
C ARG A 92 14.42 24.97 5.86
N GLU A 93 15.54 25.62 5.52
CA GLU A 93 16.81 24.93 5.26
C GLU A 93 17.42 24.37 6.54
N LYS A 94 17.31 25.11 7.65
CA LYS A 94 17.74 24.61 8.96
C LYS A 94 16.89 23.44 9.42
N HIS A 95 15.58 23.51 9.22
CA HIS A 95 14.68 22.42 9.61
C HIS A 95 14.95 21.14 8.83
N LEU A 96 15.21 21.25 7.52
CA LEU A 96 15.59 20.11 6.68
C LEU A 96 16.90 19.46 7.15
N LYS A 97 17.93 20.28 7.43
CA LYS A 97 19.22 19.78 7.95
C LYS A 97 19.09 19.08 9.31
N MET A 98 18.20 19.55 10.17
CA MET A 98 17.92 18.89 11.46
C MET A 98 17.27 17.53 11.24
N LEU A 99 16.29 17.44 10.34
CA LEU A 99 15.62 16.18 9.99
C LEU A 99 16.62 15.15 9.46
N ASP A 100 17.48 15.57 8.52
CA ASP A 100 18.52 14.71 7.94
C ASP A 100 19.48 14.19 9.00
N LYS A 101 19.94 15.06 9.91
CA LYS A 101 20.82 14.65 11.01
C LYS A 101 20.15 13.65 11.96
N GLN A 102 18.85 13.80 12.19
CA GLN A 102 18.07 12.90 13.04
C GLN A 102 17.85 11.54 12.38
N LEU A 103 17.69 11.51 11.05
CA LEU A 103 17.63 10.30 10.26
C LEU A 103 18.98 9.56 10.20
N GLU A 104 20.10 10.30 10.13
CA GLU A 104 21.45 9.71 10.18
C GLU A 104 21.75 9.07 11.55
N LEU A 105 21.35 9.69 12.66
CA LEU A 105 21.52 9.11 14.01
C LEU A 105 20.63 7.89 14.25
N ALA A 106 19.52 7.77 13.51
CA ALA A 106 18.61 6.62 13.59
C ALA A 106 19.06 5.42 12.72
N LYS A 107 20.13 5.54 11.93
CA LYS A 107 20.75 4.41 11.22
C LYS A 107 21.55 3.56 12.21
N VAL A 108 20.88 2.59 12.82
CA VAL A 108 21.53 1.46 13.50
C VAL A 108 22.46 0.76 12.50
N PRO A 109 23.69 0.35 12.87
CA PRO A 109 24.63 -0.26 11.92
C PRO A 109 24.07 -1.57 11.38
N VAL A 110 23.70 -1.56 10.09
CA VAL A 110 23.24 -2.74 9.37
C VAL A 110 24.46 -3.57 8.98
N THR A 111 24.58 -4.75 9.55
CA THR A 111 25.54 -5.77 9.10
C THR A 111 25.14 -6.28 7.71
N THR A 112 25.86 -5.81 6.70
CA THR A 112 26.15 -6.44 5.41
C THR A 112 25.21 -7.55 4.93
N LEU A 113 24.12 -7.16 4.25
CA LEU A 113 23.59 -7.91 3.12
C LEU A 113 23.33 -6.95 1.97
N LYS A 114 24.04 -7.19 0.87
CA LYS A 114 23.98 -6.49 -0.42
C LYS A 114 22.55 -6.07 -0.78
N GLU A 115 22.33 -4.77 -0.77
CA GLU A 115 21.19 -4.10 -1.39
C GLU A 115 21.29 -4.23 -2.92
N GLN A 116 20.60 -5.21 -3.47
CA GLN A 116 20.16 -5.15 -4.86
C GLN A 116 18.69 -5.61 -4.93
N SER A 117 17.91 -4.84 -5.69
CA SER A 117 16.46 -4.95 -6.00
C SER A 117 15.48 -4.27 -5.03
N VAL A 118 15.19 -3.01 -5.34
CA VAL A 118 13.85 -2.44 -5.61
C VAL A 118 12.66 -3.28 -5.10
N GLY A 119 11.91 -2.73 -4.15
CA GLY A 119 10.50 -3.06 -3.88
C GLY A 119 10.14 -4.55 -3.83
N LYS A 120 10.80 -5.35 -2.99
CA LYS A 120 10.37 -6.75 -2.78
C LYS A 120 9.00 -6.80 -2.09
N ALA A 121 7.97 -6.99 -2.91
CA ALA A 121 6.79 -7.81 -2.65
C ALA A 121 6.64 -8.34 -1.23
N LEU A 122 5.68 -7.83 -0.47
CA LEU A 122 5.42 -8.23 0.92
C LEU A 122 5.29 -9.76 1.07
N ALA A 123 4.73 -10.45 0.06
CA ALA A 123 4.60 -11.90 0.06
C ALA A 123 5.96 -12.63 -0.01
N MET A 124 6.87 -12.16 -0.86
CA MET A 124 8.21 -12.76 -1.02
C MET A 124 9.06 -12.56 0.23
N THR A 125 8.98 -11.39 0.86
CA THR A 125 9.72 -11.07 2.09
C THR A 125 9.27 -11.97 3.24
N LYS A 126 7.95 -12.13 3.44
CA LYS A 126 7.37 -13.06 4.43
C LYS A 126 7.87 -14.49 4.25
N LEU A 127 7.85 -14.99 3.01
CA LEU A 127 8.25 -16.37 2.75
C LEU A 127 9.77 -16.57 2.87
N THR A 128 10.58 -15.59 2.45
CA THR A 128 12.04 -15.63 2.65
C THR A 128 12.39 -15.72 4.13
N LYS A 129 11.75 -14.90 4.97
CA LYS A 129 11.92 -14.92 6.43
C LYS A 129 11.52 -16.29 7.00
N PHE A 130 10.40 -16.84 6.57
CA PHE A 130 9.93 -18.16 7.00
C PHE A 130 10.91 -19.29 6.64
N LEU A 131 11.42 -19.34 5.41
CA LEU A 131 12.41 -20.34 4.98
C LEU A 131 13.72 -20.20 5.77
N HIS A 132 14.14 -18.98 6.07
CA HIS A 132 15.34 -18.71 6.88
C HIS A 132 15.18 -19.20 8.33
N LEU A 133 14.06 -18.90 8.97
CA LEU A 133 13.75 -19.36 10.34
C LEU A 133 13.71 -20.89 10.44
N GLN A 134 13.14 -21.55 9.42
CA GLN A 134 13.20 -23.01 9.34
C GLN A 134 14.63 -23.55 9.25
N LYS A 135 15.50 -22.90 8.47
CA LYS A 135 16.90 -23.32 8.34
C LYS A 135 17.63 -23.23 9.67
N LEU A 136 17.42 -22.14 10.42
CA LEU A 136 17.98 -21.96 11.76
C LEU A 136 17.47 -23.06 12.71
N SER A 137 16.18 -23.36 12.68
CA SER A 137 15.56 -24.43 13.48
C SER A 137 16.11 -25.82 13.12
N ARG A 138 16.31 -26.13 11.83
CA ARG A 138 16.93 -27.39 11.38
C ARG A 138 18.39 -27.48 11.82
N LYS A 139 19.18 -26.41 11.69
CA LYS A 139 20.56 -26.36 12.18
C LYS A 139 20.64 -26.62 13.69
N LYS A 140 19.73 -26.02 14.47
CA LYS A 140 19.63 -26.24 15.93
C LYS A 140 19.25 -27.68 16.28
N LYS A 141 18.37 -28.33 15.50
CA LYS A 141 18.02 -29.75 15.67
C LYS A 141 19.13 -30.71 15.26
N VAL A 142 19.85 -30.42 14.18
CA VAL A 142 20.99 -31.22 13.69
C VAL A 142 22.22 -31.07 14.60
N SER A 143 22.41 -29.93 15.26
CA SER A 143 23.44 -29.80 16.29
C SER A 143 23.11 -30.58 17.58
N LEU A 144 21.84 -30.93 17.80
CA LEU A 144 21.36 -31.73 18.94
C LEU A 144 21.25 -33.24 18.63
N LEU A 145 21.24 -33.62 17.36
CA LEU A 145 21.11 -35.00 16.89
C LEU A 145 22.20 -35.25 15.85
N PHE A 146 23.21 -36.06 16.20
CA PHE A 146 24.38 -36.47 15.38
C PHE A 146 24.03 -37.32 14.13
N GLY A 147 22.98 -36.97 13.39
CA GLY A 147 22.56 -37.63 12.16
C GLY A 147 22.55 -36.64 11.00
N LYS A 148 23.33 -36.94 9.95
CA LYS A 148 23.25 -36.19 8.69
C LYS A 148 21.80 -36.23 8.16
N PRO A 149 21.23 -35.10 7.68
CA PRO A 149 19.89 -35.10 7.13
C PRO A 149 19.82 -36.04 5.92
N LYS A 150 18.93 -37.05 5.97
CA LYS A 150 18.74 -37.97 4.85
C LYS A 150 18.11 -37.21 3.67
N PRO A 151 18.62 -37.40 2.43
CA PRO A 151 17.99 -36.83 1.25
C PRO A 151 16.57 -37.40 1.13
N VAL A 152 15.60 -36.51 1.00
CA VAL A 152 14.19 -36.89 0.92
C VAL A 152 13.92 -37.52 -0.44
N ASN A 153 13.45 -38.77 -0.43
CA ASN A 153 13.25 -39.54 -1.64
C ASN A 153 11.85 -39.24 -2.23
N LYS A 154 11.78 -38.59 -3.40
CA LYS A 154 10.53 -38.07 -3.98
C LYS A 154 9.42 -39.11 -4.15
N VAL A 155 9.79 -40.37 -4.41
CA VAL A 155 8.84 -41.48 -4.57
C VAL A 155 8.10 -41.80 -3.25
N VAL A 156 8.76 -41.68 -2.12
CA VAL A 156 8.16 -41.91 -0.79
C VAL A 156 7.20 -40.78 -0.43
N GLU A 157 7.57 -39.54 -0.76
CA GLU A 157 6.70 -38.38 -0.52
C GLU A 157 5.43 -38.42 -1.37
N THR A 158 5.53 -38.74 -2.66
CA THR A 158 4.35 -38.87 -3.53
C THR A 158 3.37 -39.92 -3.03
N SER A 159 3.86 -41.04 -2.50
CA SER A 159 3.03 -42.09 -1.90
C SER A 159 2.34 -41.61 -0.61
N SER A 160 3.02 -40.77 0.18
CA SER A 160 2.47 -40.18 1.40
C SER A 160 1.39 -39.14 1.09
N ILE A 161 1.61 -38.30 0.06
CA ILE A 161 0.63 -37.31 -0.41
C ILE A 161 -0.62 -38.02 -0.93
N LYS A 162 -0.47 -39.07 -1.74
CA LYS A 162 -1.60 -39.82 -2.31
C LYS A 162 -2.60 -40.33 -1.27
N LYS A 163 -2.15 -40.63 -0.04
CA LYS A 163 -3.00 -41.10 1.06
C LYS A 163 -3.89 -40.00 1.66
N VAL A 164 -3.39 -38.76 1.72
CA VAL A 164 -4.05 -37.65 2.42
C VAL A 164 -4.59 -36.58 1.48
N ALA A 165 -4.24 -36.66 0.20
CA ALA A 165 -4.51 -35.60 -0.74
C ALA A 165 -6.01 -35.38 -0.94
N LYS A 166 -6.37 -34.14 -1.28
CA LYS A 166 -7.72 -33.74 -1.66
C LYS A 166 -7.65 -32.89 -2.93
N GLY A 167 -8.70 -32.87 -3.73
CA GLY A 167 -8.75 -32.08 -4.95
C GLY A 167 -9.98 -32.42 -5.78
N ALA A 168 -10.11 -31.79 -6.95
CA ALA A 168 -11.27 -32.00 -7.81
C ALA A 168 -11.35 -33.43 -8.36
N ALA A 169 -12.55 -34.02 -8.32
CA ALA A 169 -12.82 -35.33 -8.91
C ALA A 169 -12.76 -35.32 -10.46
N SER A 170 -12.91 -34.13 -11.06
CA SER A 170 -12.88 -33.90 -12.51
C SER A 170 -11.53 -34.27 -13.17
N VAL A 171 -10.45 -34.38 -12.41
CA VAL A 171 -9.10 -34.65 -12.96
C VAL A 171 -8.84 -36.16 -13.07
N PRO A 172 -8.54 -36.69 -14.27
CA PRO A 172 -8.14 -38.09 -14.46
C PRO A 172 -6.83 -38.42 -13.72
N GLN A 173 -6.66 -39.65 -13.24
CA GLN A 173 -5.48 -40.05 -12.46
C GLN A 173 -4.15 -39.85 -13.21
N THR A 174 -4.14 -40.02 -14.53
CA THR A 174 -2.97 -39.80 -15.41
C THR A 174 -2.48 -38.35 -15.44
N ASP A 175 -3.36 -37.41 -15.10
CA ASP A 175 -3.09 -35.98 -15.15
C ASP A 175 -2.92 -35.37 -13.77
N ARG A 176 -3.09 -36.16 -12.69
CA ARG A 176 -2.93 -35.68 -11.32
C ARG A 176 -1.47 -35.47 -10.98
N VAL A 177 -1.16 -34.24 -10.58
CA VAL A 177 0.09 -33.86 -9.94
C VAL A 177 -0.17 -33.73 -8.44
N TYR A 178 0.58 -34.48 -7.63
CA TYR A 178 0.43 -34.53 -6.18
C TYR A 178 1.44 -33.62 -5.50
N LEU A 179 0.97 -32.69 -4.68
CA LEU A 179 1.76 -31.63 -4.06
C LEU A 179 1.45 -31.49 -2.57
N TRP A 180 2.44 -31.06 -1.79
CA TRP A 180 2.21 -30.54 -0.45
C TRP A 180 1.91 -29.05 -0.52
N VAL A 181 0.87 -28.60 0.16
CA VAL A 181 0.51 -27.18 0.24
C VAL A 181 0.66 -26.72 1.68
N LEU A 182 1.39 -25.62 1.87
CA LEU A 182 1.50 -24.94 3.15
C LEU A 182 1.01 -23.50 3.00
N TYR A 183 0.04 -23.11 3.83
CA TYR A 183 -0.44 -21.74 3.87
C TYR A 183 0.37 -20.90 4.86
N VAL A 184 0.97 -19.83 4.36
CA VAL A 184 1.81 -18.91 5.14
C VAL A 184 1.15 -17.54 5.09
N ASN A 185 0.27 -17.27 6.06
CA ASN A 185 -0.38 -15.96 6.23
C ASN A 185 -0.54 -15.57 7.70
N ARG A 186 0.41 -15.95 8.56
CA ARG A 186 0.44 -15.46 9.94
C ARG A 186 1.32 -14.22 10.04
N ASN A 187 1.05 -13.39 11.05
CA ASN A 187 1.87 -12.24 11.42
C ASN A 187 3.32 -12.70 11.65
N GLU A 188 4.30 -11.81 11.44
CA GLU A 188 5.73 -12.16 11.44
C GLU A 188 6.19 -12.85 12.74
N GLU A 189 5.52 -12.59 13.85
CA GLU A 189 5.79 -13.13 15.19
C GLU A 189 5.30 -14.58 15.39
N ASP A 190 4.35 -15.04 14.56
CA ASP A 190 3.77 -16.39 14.66
C ASP A 190 4.30 -17.35 13.59
N LEU A 191 5.20 -16.90 12.72
CA LEU A 191 5.84 -17.73 11.69
C LEU A 191 6.65 -18.88 12.30
N ASP A 192 7.27 -18.66 13.45
CA ASP A 192 8.10 -19.66 14.15
C ASP A 192 7.30 -20.81 14.77
N LYS A 193 5.99 -20.63 14.94
CA LYS A 193 5.10 -21.64 15.54
C LYS A 193 4.53 -22.62 14.51
N ILE A 194 4.72 -22.36 13.22
CA ILE A 194 4.18 -23.19 12.14
C ILE A 194 4.96 -24.50 12.06
N ASN A 195 4.32 -25.60 12.46
CA ASN A 195 4.88 -26.93 12.30
C ASN A 195 4.53 -27.49 10.91
N ILE A 196 5.52 -27.50 10.01
CA ILE A 196 5.39 -27.93 8.61
C ILE A 196 4.71 -29.29 8.50
N ASP A 197 5.10 -30.25 9.34
CA ASP A 197 4.65 -31.64 9.22
C ASP A 197 3.17 -31.80 9.59
N LYS A 198 2.65 -30.90 10.44
CA LYS A 198 1.25 -30.90 10.90
C LYS A 198 0.34 -30.01 10.07
N GLU A 199 0.86 -28.87 9.60
CA GLU A 199 0.06 -27.87 8.89
C GLU A 199 0.06 -28.04 7.37
N ARG A 200 0.98 -28.84 6.80
CA ARG A 200 0.95 -29.16 5.38
C ARG A 200 -0.28 -30.01 5.03
N LYS A 201 -0.97 -29.64 3.96
CA LYS A 201 -2.09 -30.39 3.41
C LYS A 201 -1.68 -30.99 2.07
N GLY A 202 -2.00 -32.27 1.86
CA GLY A 202 -1.81 -32.89 0.54
C GLY A 202 -2.90 -32.44 -0.41
N VAL A 203 -2.54 -32.07 -1.64
CA VAL A 203 -3.50 -31.66 -2.68
C VAL A 203 -3.10 -32.28 -4.01
N TRP A 204 -4.07 -32.61 -4.86
CA TRP A 204 -3.81 -32.92 -6.28
C TRP A 204 -4.41 -31.88 -7.22
N VAL A 205 -3.66 -31.55 -8.27
CA VAL A 205 -4.06 -30.62 -9.33
C VAL A 205 -3.79 -31.25 -10.70
N SER A 206 -4.43 -30.76 -11.77
CA SER A 206 -4.14 -31.25 -13.12
C SER A 206 -2.85 -30.66 -13.67
N LYS A 207 -2.02 -31.48 -14.34
CA LYS A 207 -0.83 -31.02 -15.08
C LYS A 207 -1.15 -30.04 -16.21
N ASN A 208 -2.39 -30.09 -16.74
CA ASN A 208 -2.84 -29.28 -17.87
C ASN A 208 -3.41 -27.92 -17.47
N TRP A 209 -3.67 -27.70 -16.17
CA TRP A 209 -4.21 -26.43 -15.69
C TRP A 209 -3.16 -25.33 -15.65
N THR A 210 -3.64 -24.08 -15.73
CA THR A 210 -2.85 -22.90 -15.39
C THR A 210 -2.67 -22.82 -13.88
N VAL A 211 -1.60 -22.15 -13.43
CA VAL A 211 -1.35 -21.93 -12.00
C VAL A 211 -2.51 -21.18 -11.34
N GLY A 212 -3.15 -20.24 -12.05
CA GLY A 212 -4.36 -19.56 -11.54
C GLY A 212 -5.50 -20.52 -11.22
N ARG A 213 -5.89 -21.40 -12.17
CA ARG A 213 -6.93 -22.40 -11.95
C ARG A 213 -6.55 -23.42 -10.86
N ALA A 214 -5.26 -23.77 -10.79
CA ALA A 214 -4.75 -24.64 -9.74
C ALA A 214 -4.82 -23.96 -8.36
N LEU A 215 -4.55 -22.65 -8.28
CA LEU A 215 -4.65 -21.88 -7.05
C LEU A 215 -6.07 -21.89 -6.49
N ASP A 216 -7.09 -21.74 -7.32
CA ASP A 216 -8.50 -21.84 -6.89
C ASP A 216 -8.78 -23.20 -6.25
N SER A 217 -8.44 -24.29 -6.95
CA SER A 217 -8.65 -25.65 -6.43
C SER A 217 -7.83 -25.96 -5.17
N VAL A 218 -6.64 -25.38 -5.05
CA VAL A 218 -5.79 -25.51 -3.86
C VAL A 218 -6.38 -24.72 -2.69
N ALA A 219 -6.87 -23.50 -2.94
CA ALA A 219 -7.49 -22.66 -1.94
C ALA A 219 -8.75 -23.36 -1.37
N ASP A 220 -9.59 -23.92 -2.23
CA ASP A 220 -10.75 -24.73 -1.83
C ASP A 220 -10.36 -25.96 -0.99
N ALA A 221 -9.31 -26.69 -1.38
CA ALA A 221 -8.83 -27.86 -0.65
C ALA A 221 -8.26 -27.51 0.74
N VAL A 222 -7.67 -26.31 0.88
CA VAL A 222 -7.16 -25.81 2.15
C VAL A 222 -8.28 -25.16 3.00
N GLY A 223 -9.38 -24.73 2.39
CA GLY A 223 -10.49 -24.03 3.02
C GLY A 223 -10.30 -22.51 3.09
N ILE A 224 -9.57 -21.94 2.12
CA ILE A 224 -9.31 -20.50 2.00
C ILE A 224 -10.05 -19.99 0.77
N MET A 225 -10.85 -18.94 0.93
CA MET A 225 -11.60 -18.37 -0.19
C MET A 225 -10.71 -17.43 -1.02
N ASN A 226 -10.56 -17.74 -2.32
CA ASN A 226 -9.84 -16.89 -3.26
C ASN A 226 -10.74 -15.76 -3.79
N HIS A 227 -10.34 -14.51 -3.57
CA HIS A 227 -11.04 -13.32 -4.06
C HIS A 227 -10.19 -12.48 -5.02
N ASN A 228 -9.15 -13.08 -5.63
CA ASN A 228 -8.22 -12.39 -6.52
C ASN A 228 -8.91 -11.68 -7.71
N ASN A 229 -10.07 -12.16 -8.15
CA ASN A 229 -10.82 -11.61 -9.29
C ASN A 229 -11.76 -10.46 -8.89
N THR A 230 -12.06 -10.28 -7.60
CA THR A 230 -13.01 -9.27 -7.10
C THR A 230 -12.30 -8.07 -6.48
N LYS A 231 -11.11 -8.27 -5.91
CA LYS A 231 -10.40 -7.24 -5.14
C LYS A 231 -9.41 -6.45 -6.01
N LEU A 232 -9.49 -5.13 -5.91
CA LEU A 232 -8.55 -4.18 -6.53
C LEU A 232 -7.21 -4.10 -5.77
N ASP A 233 -7.20 -4.37 -4.47
CA ASP A 233 -6.00 -4.33 -3.64
C ASP A 233 -5.07 -5.53 -3.91
N THR A 234 -3.85 -5.24 -4.35
CA THR A 234 -2.81 -6.24 -4.62
C THR A 234 -2.31 -6.92 -3.34
N SER A 235 -2.41 -6.25 -2.19
CA SER A 235 -1.92 -6.74 -0.89
C SER A 235 -2.71 -7.94 -0.39
N GLU A 236 -3.95 -8.09 -0.83
CA GLU A 236 -4.82 -9.19 -0.40
C GLU A 236 -4.82 -10.40 -1.32
N ARG A 237 -4.05 -10.36 -2.41
CA ARG A 237 -4.03 -11.42 -3.39
C ARG A 237 -3.30 -12.66 -2.88
N LEU A 238 -3.85 -13.81 -3.21
CA LEU A 238 -3.25 -15.11 -2.97
C LEU A 238 -2.25 -15.44 -4.08
N ASN A 239 -1.07 -15.91 -3.70
CA ASN A 239 0.02 -16.27 -4.59
C ASN A 239 0.60 -17.63 -4.22
N LEU A 240 1.03 -18.39 -5.24
CA LEU A 240 1.73 -19.65 -5.05
C LEU A 240 3.23 -19.47 -5.26
N PHE A 241 4.01 -20.03 -4.35
CA PHE A 241 5.46 -20.03 -4.39
C PHE A 241 6.00 -21.45 -4.31
N LYS A 242 7.15 -21.67 -4.95
CA LYS A 242 7.94 -22.89 -4.84
C LYS A 242 9.26 -22.54 -4.14
N ALA A 243 9.75 -23.39 -3.26
CA ALA A 243 11.11 -23.25 -2.73
C ALA A 243 12.08 -23.99 -3.64
N GLU A 244 12.96 -23.25 -4.32
CA GLU A 244 14.06 -23.80 -5.11
C GLU A 244 15.38 -23.36 -4.48
N GLN A 245 16.21 -24.33 -4.07
CA GLN A 245 17.49 -24.06 -3.39
C GLN A 245 17.39 -23.07 -2.23
N GLU A 246 16.32 -23.17 -1.42
CA GLU A 246 16.03 -22.29 -0.28
C GLU A 246 15.64 -20.84 -0.64
N THR A 247 15.50 -20.54 -1.92
CA THR A 247 14.96 -19.27 -2.40
C THR A 247 13.52 -19.42 -2.85
N PRO A 248 12.65 -18.45 -2.54
CA PRO A 248 11.27 -18.49 -2.98
C PRO A 248 11.14 -18.05 -4.44
N VAL A 249 10.64 -18.95 -5.27
CA VAL A 249 10.33 -18.70 -6.66
C VAL A 249 8.82 -18.54 -6.82
N THR A 250 8.39 -17.38 -7.30
CA THR A 250 6.98 -17.10 -7.60
C THR A 250 6.51 -17.96 -8.77
N LEU A 251 5.32 -18.55 -8.66
CA LEU A 251 4.68 -19.27 -9.76
C LEU A 251 3.72 -18.32 -10.50
N PRO A 252 4.04 -17.89 -11.73
CA PRO A 252 3.16 -16.98 -12.48
C PRO A 252 1.85 -17.66 -12.85
N PHE A 253 0.72 -16.96 -12.67
CA PHE A 253 -0.63 -17.50 -12.91
C PHE A 253 -0.85 -18.06 -14.31
N SER A 254 -0.18 -17.49 -15.32
CA SER A 254 -0.33 -17.86 -16.74
C SER A 254 0.38 -19.15 -17.13
N LYS A 255 1.36 -19.62 -16.33
CA LYS A 255 2.11 -20.84 -16.66
C LYS A 255 1.28 -22.10 -16.35
N LYS A 256 1.58 -23.20 -17.05
CA LYS A 256 0.97 -24.51 -16.79
C LYS A 256 1.65 -25.20 -15.61
N VAL A 257 0.86 -25.87 -14.78
CA VAL A 257 1.31 -26.61 -13.60
C VAL A 257 2.38 -27.64 -13.94
N GLY A 258 2.17 -28.45 -14.98
CA GLY A 258 3.11 -29.51 -15.36
C GLY A 258 4.50 -29.02 -15.80
N ALA A 259 4.64 -27.75 -16.18
CA ALA A 259 5.93 -27.15 -16.53
C ALA A 259 6.65 -26.53 -15.32
N THR A 260 5.93 -26.22 -14.24
CA THR A 260 6.45 -25.48 -13.08
C THR A 260 6.68 -26.34 -11.84
N VAL A 261 5.84 -27.37 -11.64
CA VAL A 261 5.85 -28.21 -10.43
C VAL A 261 5.81 -29.69 -10.79
N ALA A 262 6.56 -30.48 -10.04
CA ALA A 262 6.62 -31.93 -10.20
C ALA A 262 5.94 -32.65 -9.03
N ASN A 263 5.67 -33.95 -9.23
CA ASN A 263 5.10 -34.81 -8.19
C ASN A 263 6.01 -34.85 -6.95
N GLY A 264 5.42 -34.59 -5.78
CA GLY A 264 6.13 -34.58 -4.50
C GLY A 264 6.70 -33.21 -4.12
N ASP A 265 6.60 -32.19 -4.99
CA ASP A 265 7.07 -30.85 -4.65
C ASP A 265 6.16 -30.21 -3.57
N THR A 266 6.78 -29.35 -2.74
CA THR A 266 6.06 -28.53 -1.75
C THR A 266 5.85 -27.12 -2.30
N VAL A 267 4.60 -26.66 -2.24
CA VAL A 267 4.15 -25.36 -2.69
C VAL A 267 3.63 -24.57 -1.49
N TYR A 268 3.90 -23.27 -1.49
CA TYR A 268 3.53 -22.37 -0.43
C TYR A 268 2.48 -21.38 -0.95
N LEU A 269 1.36 -21.29 -0.24
CA LEU A 269 0.30 -20.34 -0.50
C LEU A 269 0.49 -19.14 0.43
N VAL A 270 0.68 -17.94 -0.12
CA VAL A 270 0.93 -16.71 0.66
C VAL A 270 -0.03 -15.63 0.20
N LYS A 271 -0.51 -14.82 1.15
CA LYS A 271 -1.29 -13.60 0.88
C LYS A 271 -0.36 -12.38 0.89
N GLY A 272 -0.38 -11.58 -0.17
CA GLY A 272 0.45 -10.38 -0.29
C GLY A 272 0.69 -9.96 -1.75
N GLU A 273 1.24 -8.76 -1.92
CA GLU A 273 1.70 -8.28 -3.23
C GLU A 273 2.97 -9.01 -3.70
N LEU A 274 3.10 -9.13 -5.03
CA LEU A 274 4.18 -9.79 -5.78
C LEU A 274 5.22 -8.80 -6.32
#